data_AF-A0A6M8W1K6-F1
#
_entry.id   AF-A0A6M8W1K6-F1
#
_cell.length_a   1.000
_cell.length_b   1.000
_cell.length_c   1.000
_cell.angle_alpha   90.00
_cell.angle_beta   90.00
_cell.angle_gamma   90.00
#
_symmetry.space_group_name_H-M   'P 1'
#
loop_
_entity.id
_entity.type
_entity.pdbx_description
1 polymer ?
#
loop_
_entity_poly.entity_id
_entity_poly.type
_entity_poly.pdbx_seq_one_letter_code
_entity_poly.pdbx_strand_id
1 'polypeptide(L)'
;MSGGPLGLMHYLGFAGALALLVWGLVVLWAARHRAHDERASIPVLGTVGNPTCLTLGICLLVCSYHAAAYSLAPVVSLVAVPADRWWLVLLACAVAIGGSLLADYLESRESETP
;
A
#
# COMPACT_ATOMS: atom_id res chain seq x y z
N MET A 1 28.00 23.88 -2.38
CA MET A 1 27.37 22.53 -2.49
C MET A 1 27.12 22.03 -1.07
N SER A 2 26.09 22.52 -0.40
CA SER A 2 25.77 22.18 0.99
C SER A 2 24.70 21.10 1.03
N GLY A 3 25.13 19.83 0.95
CA GLY A 3 24.28 18.68 1.28
C GLY A 3 24.06 18.64 2.79
N GLY A 4 23.14 19.46 3.30
CA GLY A 4 22.74 19.42 4.70
C GLY A 4 21.90 18.18 5.04
N PRO A 5 21.77 17.81 6.32
CA PRO A 5 20.96 16.66 6.78
C PRO A 5 19.50 16.71 6.30
N LEU A 6 18.97 17.91 6.08
CA LEU A 6 17.64 18.15 5.50
C LEU A 6 17.51 17.63 4.05
N GLY A 7 18.58 17.70 3.25
CA GLY A 7 18.59 17.14 1.90
C GLY A 7 18.49 15.62 1.92
N LEU A 8 19.25 14.96 2.82
CA LEU A 8 19.26 13.51 2.98
C LEU A 8 17.86 12.97 3.33
N MET A 9 17.14 13.65 4.23
CA MET A 9 15.79 13.22 4.63
C MET A 9 14.78 13.31 3.47
N HIS A 10 14.87 14.34 2.62
CA HIS A 10 14.04 14.42 1.42
C HIS A 10 14.34 13.28 0.44
N TYR A 11 15.62 12.98 0.18
CA TYR A 11 15.99 11.88 -0.72
C TYR A 11 15.52 10.52 -0.18
N LEU A 12 15.63 10.27 1.13
CA LEU A 12 15.14 9.04 1.76
C LEU A 12 13.62 8.91 1.66
N GLY A 13 12.88 9.99 1.86
CA GLY A 13 11.43 10.00 1.73
C GLY A 13 10.95 9.71 0.30
N PHE A 14 11.58 10.33 -0.71
CA PHE A 14 11.30 10.04 -2.12
C PHE A 14 11.72 8.63 -2.53
N ALA A 15 12.86 8.13 -2.05
CA ALA A 15 13.29 6.76 -2.32
C ALA A 15 12.29 5.74 -1.73
N GLY A 16 11.81 5.97 -0.52
CA GLY A 16 10.77 5.15 0.11
C GLY A 16 9.44 5.20 -0.65
N ALA A 17 9.02 6.39 -1.09
CA ALA A 17 7.82 6.55 -1.92
C ALA A 17 7.95 5.79 -3.25
N LEU A 18 9.10 5.88 -3.92
CA LEU A 18 9.34 5.16 -5.17
C LEU A 18 9.33 3.65 -4.96
N ALA A 19 9.95 3.16 -3.88
CA ALA A 19 9.94 1.73 -3.55
C ALA A 19 8.51 1.21 -3.32
N LEU A 20 7.68 1.95 -2.56
CA LEU A 20 6.28 1.61 -2.33
C LEU A 20 5.46 1.66 -3.63
N LEU A 21 5.71 2.64 -4.50
CA LEU A 21 5.06 2.76 -5.80
C LEU A 21 5.39 1.56 -6.70
N VAL A 22 6.67 1.25 -6.86
CA VAL A 22 7.12 0.11 -7.66
C VAL A 22 6.55 -1.18 -7.10
N TRP A 23 6.60 -1.39 -5.79
CA TRP A 23 6.05 -2.57 -5.15
C TRP A 23 4.53 -2.68 -5.34
N GLY A 24 3.79 -1.58 -5.16
CA GLY A 24 2.34 -1.53 -5.40
C GLY A 24 1.98 -1.85 -6.84
N LEU A 25 2.71 -1.32 -7.82
CA LEU A 25 2.53 -1.64 -9.23
C LEU A 25 2.84 -3.10 -9.54
N VAL A 26 3.91 -3.67 -8.97
CA VAL A 26 4.25 -5.09 -9.12
C VAL A 26 3.14 -5.98 -8.54
N VAL A 27 2.62 -5.64 -7.36
CA VAL A 27 1.51 -6.38 -6.73
C VAL A 27 0.25 -6.30 -7.58
N LEU A 28 -0.13 -5.13 -8.08
CA LEU A 28 -1.29 -4.99 -8.96
C LEU A 28 -1.11 -5.70 -10.30
N TRP A 29 0.09 -5.64 -10.87
CA TRP A 29 0.41 -6.35 -12.10
C TRP A 29 0.32 -7.86 -11.90
N ALA A 30 0.90 -8.37 -10.81
CA ALA A 30 0.80 -9.78 -10.44
C ALA A 30 -0.66 -10.21 -10.18
N ALA A 31 -1.45 -9.41 -9.47
CA ALA A 31 -2.87 -9.66 -9.22
C ALA A 31 -3.67 -9.73 -10.53
N ARG A 32 -3.42 -8.79 -11.45
CA ARG A 32 -4.06 -8.77 -12.77
C ARG A 32 -3.73 -10.01 -13.58
N HIS A 33 -2.47 -10.43 -13.60
CA HIS A 33 -2.05 -11.64 -14.33
C HIS A 33 -2.54 -12.93 -13.67
N ARG A 34 -2.70 -12.92 -12.35
CA ARG A 34 -3.27 -14.04 -11.56
C ARG A 34 -4.79 -13.94 -11.44
N ALA A 35 -5.48 -13.08 -12.18
CA ALA A 35 -6.94 -13.00 -12.14
C ALA A 35 -7.64 -14.30 -12.59
N HIS A 36 -6.91 -15.21 -13.26
CA HIS A 36 -7.38 -16.55 -13.59
C HIS A 36 -7.19 -17.58 -12.46
N ASP A 37 -6.33 -17.29 -11.48
CA ASP A 37 -6.10 -18.12 -10.29
C ASP A 37 -6.87 -17.49 -9.11
N GLU A 38 -7.85 -18.20 -8.56
CA GLU A 38 -8.68 -17.66 -7.46
C GLU A 38 -7.86 -17.33 -6.18
N ARG A 39 -6.66 -17.93 -6.03
CA ARG A 39 -5.80 -17.75 -4.86
C ARG A 39 -4.35 -17.49 -5.26
N ALA A 40 -3.77 -16.41 -4.73
CA ALA A 40 -2.38 -16.03 -4.93
C ALA A 40 -1.57 -16.24 -3.64
N SER A 41 -0.41 -16.91 -3.74
CA SER A 41 0.53 -16.99 -2.63
C SER A 41 1.37 -15.70 -2.54
N ILE A 42 1.29 -15.02 -1.39
CA ILE A 42 2.16 -13.91 -1.00
C ILE A 42 3.12 -14.43 0.08
N PRO A 43 4.45 -14.28 -0.06
CA PRO A 43 5.43 -14.89 0.84
C PRO A 43 5.35 -14.44 2.31
N VAL A 44 4.58 -13.39 2.63
CA VAL A 44 4.39 -12.89 4.00
C VAL A 44 3.00 -13.20 4.57
N LEU A 45 1.97 -13.32 3.71
CA LEU A 45 0.57 -13.52 4.15
C LEU A 45 0.02 -14.92 3.83
N GLY A 46 0.77 -15.78 3.13
CA GLY A 46 0.27 -17.08 2.66
C GLY A 46 -0.61 -16.95 1.42
N THR A 47 -1.52 -17.89 1.22
CA THR A 47 -2.50 -17.85 0.12
C THR A 47 -3.63 -16.87 0.44
N VAL A 48 -3.73 -15.79 -0.34
CA VAL A 48 -4.79 -14.78 -0.24
C VAL A 48 -5.57 -14.70 -1.55
N GLY A 49 -6.82 -14.24 -1.48
CA GLY A 49 -7.66 -14.05 -2.65
C GLY A 49 -7.15 -12.92 -3.55
N ASN A 50 -7.53 -12.97 -4.83
CA ASN A 50 -7.30 -11.87 -5.76
C ASN A 50 -7.81 -10.49 -5.25
N PRO A 51 -8.98 -10.36 -4.60
CA PRO A 51 -9.42 -9.06 -4.05
C PRO A 51 -8.48 -8.52 -2.96
N THR A 52 -7.89 -9.38 -2.14
CA THR A 52 -6.90 -8.98 -1.13
C THR A 52 -5.58 -8.53 -1.76
N CYS A 53 -5.13 -9.19 -2.82
CA CYS A 53 -3.97 -8.72 -3.59
C CYS A 53 -4.19 -7.31 -4.19
N LEU A 54 -5.38 -7.04 -4.74
CA LEU A 54 -5.72 -5.72 -5.25
C LEU A 54 -5.74 -4.66 -4.13
N THR A 55 -6.37 -4.99 -3.01
CA THR A 55 -6.42 -4.10 -1.83
C THR A 55 -5.03 -3.75 -1.33
N LEU A 56 -4.12 -4.73 -1.25
CA LEU A 56 -2.72 -4.52 -0.89
C LEU A 56 -2.00 -3.59 -1.88
N GLY A 57 -2.16 -3.83 -3.18
CA GLY A 57 -1.58 -3.00 -4.23
C GLY A 57 -2.05 -1.54 -4.15
N ILE A 58 -3.35 -1.32 -3.96
CA ILE A 58 -3.93 0.02 -3.80
C ILE A 58 -3.40 0.69 -2.53
N CYS A 59 -3.33 -0.02 -1.40
CA CYS A 59 -2.79 0.53 -0.15
C CYS A 59 -1.33 0.98 -0.31
N LEU A 60 -0.51 0.21 -1.05
CA LEU A 60 0.88 0.58 -1.34
C LEU A 60 0.98 1.84 -2.20
N LEU A 61 0.11 2.00 -3.19
CA LEU A 61 0.00 3.22 -4.01
C LEU A 61 -0.45 4.43 -3.19
N VAL A 62 -1.41 4.26 -2.28
CA VAL A 62 -1.84 5.33 -1.38
C VAL A 62 -0.70 5.72 -0.45
N CYS A 63 0.01 4.75 0.13
CA CYS A 63 1.17 5.00 0.98
C CYS A 63 2.30 5.68 0.20
N SER A 64 2.56 5.32 -1.06
CA SER A 64 3.60 5.95 -1.87
C SER A 64 3.30 7.42 -2.16
N TYR A 65 2.06 7.74 -2.50
CA TYR A 65 1.60 9.11 -2.66
C TYR A 65 1.81 9.93 -1.38
N HIS A 66 1.38 9.39 -0.23
CA HIS A 66 1.50 10.10 1.04
C HIS A 66 2.96 10.25 1.49
N ALA A 67 3.80 9.23 1.26
CA ALA A 67 5.23 9.32 1.53
C ALA A 67 5.90 10.42 0.69
N ALA A 68 5.55 10.53 -0.60
CA ALA A 68 6.02 11.62 -1.46
C ALA A 68 5.49 12.99 -1.00
N ALA A 69 4.21 13.06 -0.63
CA ALA A 69 3.57 14.29 -0.15
C ALA A 69 4.20 14.82 1.14
N TYR A 70 4.51 13.94 2.11
CA TYR A 70 5.20 14.33 3.35
C TYR A 70 6.67 14.69 3.14
N SER A 71 7.27 14.26 2.03
CA SER A 71 8.66 14.58 1.68
C SER A 71 8.80 15.91 0.91
N LEU A 72 7.69 16.50 0.48
CA LEU A 72 7.66 17.80 -0.19
C LEU A 72 7.63 18.94 0.84
N ALA A 73 8.43 19.98 0.59
CA ALA A 73 8.37 21.22 1.37
C ALA A 73 6.96 21.85 1.27
N PRO A 74 6.48 22.55 2.32
CA PRO A 74 5.08 23.03 2.44
C PRO A 74 4.63 24.05 1.38
N VAL A 75 5.45 24.36 0.39
CA VAL A 75 5.27 25.45 -0.58
C VAL A 75 4.36 25.07 -1.76
N VAL A 76 4.06 23.78 -1.98
CA VAL A 76 3.39 23.31 -3.22
C VAL A 76 1.98 22.74 -3.08
N SER A 77 1.39 22.64 -1.88
CA SER A 77 0.18 21.81 -1.75
C SER A 77 -1.13 22.60 -1.68
N LEU A 78 -1.89 22.59 -2.79
CA LEU A 78 -3.34 22.79 -2.81
C LEU A 78 -4.09 21.69 -2.02
N VAL A 79 -3.42 20.58 -1.70
CA VAL A 79 -3.93 19.45 -0.90
C VAL A 79 -2.91 19.15 0.20
N ALA A 80 -2.74 20.08 1.15
CA ALA A 80 -1.84 19.88 2.28
C ALA A 80 -2.40 18.75 3.17
N VAL A 81 -1.82 17.55 3.08
CA VAL A 81 -2.14 16.47 4.00
C VAL A 81 -1.46 16.80 5.34
N PRO A 82 -2.19 16.91 6.46
CA PRO A 82 -1.58 17.21 7.76
C PRO A 82 -0.59 16.12 8.13
N ALA A 83 0.70 16.47 8.16
CA ALA A 83 1.77 15.52 8.50
C ALA A 83 1.57 14.90 9.89
N ASP A 84 0.97 15.64 10.84
CA ASP A 84 0.64 15.16 12.19
C ASP A 84 -0.35 13.98 12.20
N ARG A 85 -1.04 13.73 11.08
CA ARG A 85 -2.08 12.72 10.93
C ARG A 85 -1.69 11.58 10.00
N TRP A 86 -0.40 11.39 9.74
CA TRP A 86 0.12 10.30 8.91
C TRP A 86 -0.38 8.90 9.34
N TRP A 87 -0.60 8.72 10.64
CA TRP A 87 -1.11 7.47 11.21
C TRP A 87 -2.53 7.13 10.74
N LEU A 88 -3.35 8.11 10.34
CA LEU A 88 -4.69 7.85 9.79
C LEU A 88 -4.62 7.09 8.46
N VAL A 89 -3.60 7.38 7.65
CA VAL A 89 -3.37 6.66 6.38
C VAL A 89 -3.01 5.22 6.66
N LEU A 90 -2.12 4.97 7.62
CA LEU A 90 -1.76 3.60 8.01
C LEU A 90 -2.94 2.86 8.63
N LEU A 91 -3.74 3.53 9.46
CA LEU A 91 -4.95 2.95 10.04
C LEU A 91 -5.95 2.58 8.95
N ALA A 92 -6.19 3.46 7.97
CA ALA A 92 -7.08 3.18 6.85
C ALA A 92 -6.58 1.99 6.01
N CYS A 93 -5.27 1.92 5.71
CA CYS A 93 -4.69 0.78 5.03
C CYS A 93 -4.83 -0.52 5.85
N ALA A 94 -4.60 -0.47 7.17
CA ALA A 94 -4.75 -1.63 8.04
C ALA A 94 -6.20 -2.13 8.08
N VAL A 95 -7.18 -1.22 8.17
CA VAL A 95 -8.60 -1.56 8.14
C VAL A 95 -9.00 -2.15 6.78
N ALA A 96 -8.52 -1.57 5.67
CA ALA A 96 -8.82 -2.08 4.33
C ALA A 96 -8.25 -3.49 4.12
N ILE A 97 -6.98 -3.71 4.47
CA ILE A 97 -6.32 -5.02 4.35
C ILE A 97 -7.00 -6.03 5.29
N GLY A 98 -7.25 -5.66 6.55
CA GLY A 98 -7.91 -6.52 7.52
C GLY A 98 -9.33 -6.90 7.11
N GLY A 99 -10.10 -5.96 6.56
CA GLY A 99 -11.43 -6.20 6.01
C GLY A 99 -11.41 -7.15 4.82
N SER A 100 -10.45 -6.97 3.90
CA SER A 100 -10.29 -7.87 2.76
C SER A 100 -9.90 -9.29 3.18
N LEU A 101 -8.98 -9.43 4.15
CA LEU A 101 -8.60 -10.73 4.71
C LEU A 101 -9.76 -11.42 5.44
N LEU A 102 -10.56 -10.64 6.19
CA LEU A 102 -11.75 -11.17 6.85
C LEU A 102 -12.78 -11.65 5.82
N ALA A 103 -12.97 -10.91 4.73
CA ALA A 103 -13.86 -11.33 3.64
C ALA A 103 -13.38 -12.64 2.99
N ASP A 104 -12.09 -12.74 2.64
CA ASP A 104 -11.49 -13.97 2.11
C ASP A 104 -11.66 -15.16 3.07
N TYR A 105 -11.53 -14.90 4.38
CA TYR A 105 -11.73 -15.92 5.41
C TYR A 105 -13.18 -16.40 5.49
N LEU A 106 -14.16 -15.48 5.43
CA LEU A 106 -15.58 -15.83 5.46
C LEU A 106 -15.99 -16.63 4.22
N GLU A 107 -15.57 -16.18 3.03
CA GLU A 107 -15.82 -16.89 1.76
C GLU A 107 -15.23 -18.31 1.78
N SER A 108 -14.02 -18.47 2.34
CA SER A 108 -13.39 -19.78 2.48
C SER A 108 -14.20 -20.72 3.39
N ARG A 109 -14.83 -20.20 4.45
CA ARG A 109 -15.66 -21.00 5.36
C ARG A 109 -16.99 -21.41 4.73
N GLU A 110 -17.62 -20.53 3.96
CA GLU A 110 -18.87 -20.85 3.26
C GLU A 110 -18.65 -21.96 2.23
N SER A 111 -17.49 -21.97 1.55
CA SER A 111 -17.13 -23.02 0.59
C SER A 111 -16.87 -24.40 1.23
N GLU A 112 -16.61 -24.47 2.54
CA GLU A 112 -16.38 -25.72 3.27
C GLU A 112 -17.66 -26.34 3.85
N THR A 113 -18.77 -25.61 3.89
CA THR A 113 -20.07 -26.13 4.29
C THR A 113 -20.84 -26.66 3.06
N PRO A 114 -21.07 -27.98 2.94
CA PRO A 114 -21.73 -28.61 1.79
C PRO A 114 -23.23 -28.33 1.70
#